data_AF-I8AGF9-F1
#
_entry.id   AF-I8AGF9-F1
#
_cell.length_a   1.000
_cell.length_b   1.000
_cell.length_c   1.000
_cell.angle_alpha   90.00
_cell.angle_beta   90.00
_cell.angle_gamma   90.00
#
_symmetry.space_group_name_H-M   'P 1'
#
loop_
_entity.id
_entity.type
_entity.pdbx_description
1 polymer ?
#
loop_
_entity_poly.entity_id
_entity_poly.type
_entity_poly.pdbx_seq_one_letter_code
_entity_poly.pdbx_strand_id
1 'polypeptide(L)' 'MRSLTKDVEFVNPPGRHGRRGSTKAHNEILKIIDSASAYESFTKELNQWAKKRMKNGIMDLPEGLRR' A
#
# COMPACT_ATOMS: atom_id res chain seq x y z
N MET A 1 -6.69 -9.88 13.55
CA MET A 1 -5.30 -9.65 13.98
C MET A 1 -4.68 -8.66 13.01
N ARG A 2 -4.29 -7.44 13.44
CA ARG A 2 -3.58 -6.49 12.57
C ARG A 2 -2.16 -7.02 12.38
N SER A 3 -1.72 -7.23 11.14
CA SER A 3 -0.29 -7.41 10.88
C SER A 3 0.43 -6.16 11.40
N LEU A 4 1.49 -6.35 12.20
CA LEU A 4 2.34 -5.23 12.55
C LEU A 4 2.88 -4.68 11.24
N THR A 5 2.86 -3.37 11.04
CA THR A 5 3.30 -2.74 9.79
C THR A 5 4.71 -3.17 9.36
N LYS A 6 5.54 -3.64 10.30
CA LYS A 6 6.88 -4.23 10.06
C LYS A 6 6.89 -5.51 9.21
N ASP A 7 5.77 -6.22 9.12
CA ASP A 7 5.64 -7.50 8.41
C ASP A 7 5.00 -7.32 7.02
N VAL A 8 4.70 -6.08 6.62
CA VAL A 8 4.16 -5.79 5.28
C VAL A 8 5.24 -6.03 4.24
N GLU A 9 4.94 -6.93 3.30
CA GLU A 9 5.80 -7.30 2.18
C GLU A 9 5.27 -6.70 0.87
N PHE A 10 6.19 -6.20 0.07
CA PHE A 10 5.92 -5.64 -1.25
C PHE A 10 6.41 -6.56 -2.36
N VAL A 11 5.73 -6.53 -3.50
CA VAL A 11 6.08 -7.25 -4.74
C VAL A 11 6.16 -6.26 -5.90
N ASN A 12 7.12 -6.43 -6.81
CA ASN A 12 7.30 -5.59 -8.01
C ASN A 12 7.70 -4.12 -7.75
N PRO A 13 8.90 -3.82 -7.20
CA PRO A 13 9.96 -4.75 -6.80
C PRO A 13 9.73 -5.34 -5.41
N PRO A 14 10.37 -6.47 -5.09
CA PRO A 14 10.32 -7.07 -3.77
C PRO A 14 10.88 -6.13 -2.71
N GLY A 15 10.23 -6.10 -1.54
CA GLY A 15 10.67 -5.29 -0.40
C GLY A 15 9.88 -5.61 0.85
N ARG A 16 10.29 -5.03 1.99
CA ARG A 16 9.55 -5.11 3.24
C ARG A 16 9.52 -3.74 3.89
N HIS A 17 8.44 -3.40 4.55
CA HIS A 17 8.30 -2.12 5.23
C HIS A 17 9.44 -1.90 6.25
N GLY A 18 10.03 -0.71 6.20
CA GLY A 18 11.19 -0.35 7.03
C GLY A 18 12.50 -1.01 6.62
N ARG A 19 12.55 -1.73 5.49
CA ARG A 19 13.76 -2.35 4.93
C ARG A 19 14.03 -1.88 3.50
N ARG A 20 15.09 -2.42 2.89
CA ARG A 20 15.42 -2.18 1.48
C ARG A 20 14.20 -2.45 0.59
N GLY A 21 13.93 -1.53 -0.33
CA GLY A 21 12.74 -1.57 -1.19
C GLY A 21 11.54 -0.79 -0.65
N SER A 22 11.50 -0.45 0.66
CA SER A 22 10.39 0.30 1.27
C SER A 22 10.24 1.72 0.71
N THR A 23 11.35 2.42 0.42
CA THR A 23 11.33 3.80 -0.09
C THR A 23 10.52 3.94 -1.37
N LYS A 24 10.60 2.97 -2.28
CA LYS A 24 9.82 3.01 -3.52
C LYS A 24 8.32 2.87 -3.24
N ALA A 25 7.93 1.90 -2.40
CA ALA A 25 6.54 1.71 -2.00
C ALA A 25 5.97 2.96 -1.31
N HIS A 26 6.76 3.59 -0.42
CA HIS A 26 6.38 4.84 0.23
C HIS A 26 6.18 5.98 -0.77
N ASN A 27 7.11 6.19 -1.70
CA ASN A 27 6.98 7.25 -2.70
C ASN A 27 5.80 7.04 -3.66
N GLU A 28 5.45 5.79 -3.96
CA GLU A 28 4.25 5.47 -4.75
C GLU A 28 2.97 5.82 -3.98
N ILE A 29 2.90 5.49 -2.69
CA ILE A 29 1.75 5.86 -1.85
C ILE A 29 1.65 7.38 -1.68
N LEU A 30 2.77 8.08 -1.46
CA LEU A 30 2.77 9.55 -1.38
C LEU A 30 2.19 10.18 -2.65
N LYS A 31 2.56 9.69 -3.83
CA LYS A 31 1.99 10.17 -5.09
C LYS A 31 0.47 9.99 -5.17
N ILE A 32 -0.05 8.86 -4.70
CA ILE A 32 -1.51 8.59 -4.65
C ILE A 32 -2.19 9.59 -3.71
N ILE A 33 -1.58 9.91 -2.57
CA ILE A 33 -2.10 10.91 -1.64
C ILE A 33 -2.09 12.30 -2.29
N ASP A 34 -0.97 12.68 -2.92
CA ASP A 34 -0.80 13.99 -3.53
C ASP A 34 -1.71 14.22 -4.75
N SER A 35 -2.04 13.17 -5.50
CA SER A 35 -2.92 13.25 -6.68
C SER A 35 -4.40 13.10 -6.37
N ALA A 36 -4.77 12.63 -5.18
CA ALA A 36 -6.16 12.37 -4.84
C ALA A 36 -6.92 13.67 -4.56
N SER A 37 -8.01 13.88 -5.29
CA SER A 37 -8.93 15.01 -5.09
C SER A 37 -9.89 14.83 -3.91
N ALA A 38 -10.07 13.59 -3.44
CA ALA A 38 -11.00 13.23 -2.38
C ALA A 38 -10.58 11.92 -1.71
N TYR A 39 -11.17 11.63 -0.55
CA TYR A 39 -10.92 10.37 0.15
C TYR A 39 -11.31 9.13 -0.66
N GLU A 40 -12.40 9.20 -1.43
CA GLU A 40 -12.84 8.09 -2.27
C GLU A 40 -11.85 7.79 -3.41
N SER A 41 -11.32 8.82 -4.08
CA SER A 41 -10.30 8.64 -5.12
C SER A 41 -9.00 8.09 -4.54
N PHE A 42 -8.56 8.61 -3.39
CA PHE A 42 -7.42 8.07 -2.64
C PHE A 42 -7.61 6.57 -2.33
N THR A 43 -8.73 6.18 -1.71
CA THR A 43 -8.95 4.78 -1.32
C THR A 43 -9.06 3.85 -2.52
N LYS A 44 -9.70 4.29 -3.62
CA LYS A 44 -9.76 3.51 -4.86
C LYS A 44 -8.37 3.25 -5.44
N GLU A 45 -7.54 4.28 -5.56
CA GLU A 45 -6.18 4.14 -6.09
C GLU A 45 -5.27 3.34 -5.16
N LEU A 46 -5.37 3.54 -3.85
CA LEU A 46 -4.65 2.75 -2.85
C LEU A 46 -4.95 1.25 -2.98
N ASN A 47 -6.22 0.88 -3.18
CA ASN A 47 -6.60 -0.52 -3.38
C ASN A 47 -6.05 -1.09 -4.70
N GLN A 48 -6.04 -0.31 -5.78
CA GLN A 48 -5.43 -0.73 -7.04
C GLN A 48 -3.91 -0.90 -6.92
N TRP A 49 -3.25 0.00 -6.19
CA TRP A 49 -1.84 -0.11 -5.85
C TRP A 49 -1.58 -1.37 -5.02
N ALA A 50 -2.38 -1.61 -3.96
CA ALA A 50 -2.24 -2.76 -3.08
C ALA A 50 -2.37 -4.08 -3.84
N LYS A 51 -3.35 -4.22 -4.75
CA LYS A 51 -3.49 -5.42 -5.61
C LYS A 51 -2.23 -5.77 -6.39
N LYS A 52 -1.45 -4.75 -6.79
CA LYS A 52 -0.24 -4.92 -7.60
C LYS A 52 1.03 -5.03 -6.77
N ARG A 53 1.04 -4.44 -5.57
CA ARG A 53 2.26 -4.16 -4.79
C ARG A 53 2.31 -4.87 -3.46
N MET A 54 1.20 -5.26 -2.84
CA MET A 54 1.20 -6.02 -1.60
C MET A 54 1.16 -7.52 -1.88
N LYS A 55 1.87 -8.30 -1.08
CA LYS A 55 1.98 -9.75 -1.26
C LYS A 55 0.61 -10.46 -1.22
N ASN A 56 -0.28 -10.05 -0.33
CA ASN A 56 -1.66 -10.57 -0.26
C ASN A 56 -2.69 -9.58 -0.84
N GLY A 57 -2.24 -8.65 -1.69
CA GLY A 57 -3.11 -7.66 -2.31
C GLY A 57 -3.81 -6.76 -1.28
N ILE A 58 -5.11 -6.50 -1.49
CA ILE A 58 -5.92 -5.65 -0.59
C ILE A 58 -6.04 -6.22 0.82
N MET A 59 -5.81 -7.52 1.03
CA MET A 59 -5.93 -8.14 2.35
C MET A 59 -4.87 -7.64 3.33
N ASP A 60 -3.73 -7.15 2.82
CA ASP A 60 -2.69 -6.53 3.64
C ASP A 60 -3.01 -5.07 4.02
N LEU A 61 -4.07 -4.47 3.45
CA LEU A 61 -4.56 -3.17 3.90
C LEU A 61 -5.34 -3.32 5.23
N PRO A 62 -5.34 -2.27 6.08
CA PRO A 62 -6.28 -2.16 7.19
C PRO A 62 -7.73 -2.28 6.70
N GLU A 63 -8.57 -2.97 7.48
CA GLU A 63 -9.96 -3.28 7.08
C GLU A 63 -10.77 -2.06 6.65
N GLY A 64 -10.64 -0.92 7.34
CA GLY A 64 -11.33 0.33 6.97
C GLY A 64 -10.92 0.92 5.61
N LEU A 65 -9.78 0.50 5.06
CA LEU A 65 -9.23 0.94 3.78
C LEU A 65 -9.46 -0.07 2.66
N ARG A 66 -10.01 -1.26 2.92
CA ARG A 66 -10.31 -2.26 1.88
C ARG A 66 -11.55 -1.81 1.09
N ARG A 67 -11.46 -1.86 -0.24
CA ARG A 67 -12.53 -1.51 -1.19
C ARG A 67 -12.59 -2.51 -2.35
#